data_AF-A0A9P9KT39-F1
#
_entry.id   AF-A0A9P9KT39-F1
#
_cell.length_a   1.000
_cell.length_b   1.000
_cell.length_c   1.000
_cell.angle_alpha   90.00
_cell.angle_beta   90.00
_cell.angle_gamma   90.00
#
_symmetry.space_group_name_H-M   'P 1'
#
loop_
_entity.id
_entity.type
_entity.pdbx_description
1 polymer ?
#
loop_
_entity_poly.entity_id
_entity_poly.type
_entity_poly.pdbx_seq_one_letter_code
_entity_poly.pdbx_strand_id
1 'polypeptide(L)'
;MASTASTDVDAKVQRALVGTKFEPSSLTKLSGGSVNWIYLANLSTPPDDGTTEVLVKHGEPWMASKPDLTGCSSFGRSASTDTYNFVARTPNFFRFDDNATNQIQEFLPDGINLKDYILQYYTAPTPKSFEPQCRHLGEALGKWLRGFIDWTTRQVKHQHVVAQNDFAQDIKHMVNFSWLHECIKDFPDILDPVKDVLGQVEQMPAAERKEVSKHQQGTEVPMLVIDWECTQLGFPSVDFGQMIAEMYALWLYKSITAGLWMMGGFIEARQTGAHLLCTITTFPGWGTPEQVQEAARVGRDIIVHAWKKDAAWFERGDLACLFRRDSV
;
A
#
# COMPACT_ATOMS: atom_id res chain seq x y z
N MET A 1 -10.50 35.31 5.16
CA MET A 1 -11.48 35.14 6.25
C MET A 1 -12.31 33.92 5.87
N ALA A 2 -12.36 32.80 6.60
CA ALA A 2 -12.34 32.64 8.05
C ALA A 2 -11.21 31.71 8.54
N SER A 3 -10.46 32.20 9.52
CA SER A 3 -9.66 31.40 10.46
C SER A 3 -10.63 30.94 11.53
N THR A 4 -11.22 29.76 11.34
CA THR A 4 -12.03 29.10 12.37
C THR A 4 -11.12 28.19 13.17
N ALA A 5 -10.71 28.69 14.33
CA ALA A 5 -10.16 28.00 15.50
C ALA A 5 -9.72 26.53 15.28
N SER A 6 -8.41 26.35 15.13
CA SER A 6 -7.70 25.17 15.64
C SER A 6 -8.02 25.02 17.13
N THR A 7 -9.15 24.40 17.43
CA THR A 7 -9.37 23.81 18.74
C THR A 7 -8.27 22.78 18.88
N ASP A 8 -7.30 23.03 19.77
CA ASP A 8 -6.03 22.31 19.84
C ASP A 8 -6.26 20.79 19.78
N VAL A 9 -5.99 20.20 18.60
CA VAL A 9 -6.18 18.77 18.31
C VAL A 9 -5.35 17.96 19.29
N ASP A 10 -4.17 18.45 19.68
CA ASP A 10 -3.30 17.79 20.64
C ASP A 10 -4.00 17.72 22.01
N ALA A 11 -4.63 18.80 22.47
CA ALA A 11 -5.43 18.81 23.70
C ALA A 11 -6.73 17.98 23.60
N LYS A 12 -7.33 17.85 22.40
CA LYS A 12 -8.48 16.96 22.18
C LYS A 12 -8.08 15.50 22.32
N VAL A 13 -6.98 15.09 21.68
CA VAL A 13 -6.45 13.73 21.75
C VAL A 13 -6.05 13.39 23.18
N GLN A 14 -5.30 14.27 23.86
CA GLN A 14 -4.91 14.04 25.26
C GLN A 14 -6.14 13.83 26.16
N ARG A 15 -7.14 14.71 26.08
CA ARG A 15 -8.36 14.60 26.91
C ARG A 15 -9.14 13.33 26.65
N ALA A 16 -9.14 12.83 25.41
CA ALA A 16 -9.83 11.59 25.05
C ALA A 16 -9.16 10.33 25.63
N LEU A 17 -7.87 10.40 25.96
CA LEU A 17 -7.11 9.27 26.51
C LEU A 17 -7.13 9.24 28.04
N VAL A 18 -7.26 10.39 28.71
CA VAL A 18 -7.29 10.50 30.18
C VAL A 18 -8.45 9.69 30.76
N GLY A 19 -8.16 8.91 31.80
CA GLY A 19 -9.13 8.02 32.47
C GLY A 19 -9.47 6.76 31.69
N THR A 20 -8.83 6.52 30.54
CA THR A 20 -8.99 5.27 29.77
C THR A 20 -7.86 4.30 30.07
N LYS A 21 -8.00 3.04 29.66
CA LYS A 21 -6.90 2.05 29.71
C LYS A 21 -5.69 2.41 28.84
N PHE A 22 -5.80 3.45 28.01
CA PHE A 22 -4.73 3.95 27.15
C PHE A 22 -4.20 5.31 27.61
N GLU A 23 -4.47 5.70 28.86
CA GLU A 23 -3.97 6.95 29.42
C GLU A 23 -2.42 7.00 29.35
N PRO A 24 -1.85 8.00 28.64
CA PRO A 24 -0.41 8.07 28.45
C PRO A 24 0.30 8.72 29.64
N SER A 25 1.47 8.19 29.99
CA SER A 25 2.49 8.88 30.80
C SER A 25 3.22 9.93 29.96
N SER A 26 3.33 9.70 28.64
CA SER A 26 3.77 10.68 27.66
C SER A 26 3.08 10.47 26.31
N LEU A 27 2.79 11.58 25.62
CA LEU A 27 2.17 11.59 24.30
C LEU A 27 3.05 12.41 23.35
N THR A 28 3.71 11.73 22.42
CA THR A 28 4.64 12.34 21.47
C THR A 28 4.00 12.39 20.09
N LYS A 29 3.85 13.59 19.54
CA LYS A 29 3.37 13.76 18.16
C LYS A 29 4.46 13.30 17.17
N LEU A 30 4.10 12.39 16.28
CA LEU A 30 4.98 11.90 15.23
C LEU A 30 4.80 12.75 13.96
N SER A 31 5.86 12.86 13.17
CA SER A 31 5.78 13.45 11.83
C SER A 31 5.21 12.42 10.84
N GLY A 32 4.48 12.91 9.84
CA GLY A 32 3.87 12.08 8.79
C GLY A 32 2.36 12.25 8.72
N GLY A 33 1.84 12.29 7.48
CA GLY A 33 0.44 12.55 7.18
C GLY A 33 0.17 14.00 6.75
N SER A 34 -0.52 14.18 5.63
CA SER A 34 -1.04 15.47 5.18
C SER A 34 -2.43 15.76 5.76
N VAL A 35 -3.10 14.75 6.29
CA VAL A 35 -4.53 14.78 6.65
C VAL A 35 -4.85 14.20 8.03
N ASN A 36 -3.96 13.43 8.65
CA ASN A 36 -4.15 12.86 10.00
C ASN A 36 -3.05 13.29 10.96
N TRP A 37 -3.35 13.28 12.25
CA TRP A 37 -2.38 13.49 13.32
C TRP A 37 -2.03 12.16 13.98
N ILE A 38 -0.74 11.85 14.06
CA ILE A 38 -0.26 10.59 14.63
C ILE A 38 0.52 10.87 15.91
N TYR A 39 0.28 10.06 16.94
CA TYR A 39 0.95 10.17 18.23
C TYR A 39 1.43 8.79 18.70
N LEU A 40 2.58 8.78 19.36
CA LEU A 40 3.05 7.67 20.17
C LEU A 40 2.64 7.93 21.63
N ALA A 41 1.85 7.03 22.20
CA ALA A 41 1.41 7.08 23.58
C ALA A 41 2.17 6.02 24.40
N ASN A 42 2.99 6.46 25.35
CA ASN A 42 3.58 5.59 26.37
C ASN A 42 2.57 5.41 27.49
N LEU A 43 2.10 4.19 27.75
CA LEU A 43 1.00 3.95 28.68
C LEU A 43 1.45 4.15 30.13
N SER A 44 0.62 4.85 30.92
CA SER A 44 0.85 5.02 32.37
C SER A 44 0.69 3.71 33.15
N THR A 45 -0.18 2.82 32.66
CA THR A 45 -0.42 1.50 33.28
C THR A 45 -0.52 0.47 32.16
N PRO A 46 0.57 -0.26 31.87
CA PRO A 46 0.56 -1.32 30.87
C PRO A 46 -0.52 -2.38 31.17
N PRO A 47 -1.23 -2.92 30.16
CA PRO A 47 -2.12 -4.06 30.33
C PRO A 47 -1.35 -5.36 30.61
N ASP A 48 -2.05 -6.41 31.02
CA ASP A 48 -1.48 -7.72 31.31
C ASP A 48 -0.76 -8.39 30.12
N ASP A 49 -1.04 -7.93 28.88
CA ASP A 49 -0.37 -8.40 27.66
C ASP A 49 1.04 -7.80 27.46
N GLY A 50 1.46 -6.91 28.37
CA GLY A 50 2.79 -6.29 28.34
C GLY A 50 2.90 -5.09 27.41
N THR A 51 1.81 -4.63 26.77
CA THR A 51 1.84 -3.46 25.89
C THR A 51 2.20 -2.20 26.67
N THR A 52 3.36 -1.60 26.39
CA THR A 52 3.80 -0.35 27.03
C THR A 52 3.57 0.88 26.18
N GLU A 53 3.41 0.70 24.86
CA GLU A 53 3.31 1.78 23.88
C GLU A 53 2.21 1.48 22.85
N VAL A 54 1.46 2.50 22.45
CA VAL A 54 0.45 2.39 21.38
C VAL A 54 0.52 3.58 20.44
N LEU A 55 0.11 3.37 19.19
CA LEU A 55 -0.06 4.43 18.21
C LEU A 55 -1.50 4.94 18.26
N VAL A 56 -1.64 6.27 18.35
CA VAL A 56 -2.92 6.97 18.29
C VAL A 56 -2.98 7.75 16.98
N LYS A 57 -3.91 7.39 16.10
CA LYS A 57 -4.19 8.10 14.85
C LYS A 57 -5.49 8.89 15.02
N HIS A 58 -5.40 10.20 14.93
CA HIS A 58 -6.55 11.11 14.94
C HIS A 58 -6.86 11.57 13.52
N GLY A 59 -8.12 11.42 13.11
CA GLY A 59 -8.65 11.96 11.85
C GLY A 59 -9.84 12.86 12.10
N GLU A 60 -10.06 13.87 11.26
CA GLU A 60 -11.29 14.66 11.30
C GLU A 60 -12.52 13.79 10.91
N PRO A 61 -13.73 14.08 11.41
CA PRO A 61 -14.90 13.21 11.25
C PRO A 61 -15.26 12.80 9.82
N TRP A 62 -14.96 13.65 8.82
CA TRP A 62 -15.22 13.37 7.40
C TRP A 62 -14.17 12.47 6.74
N MET A 63 -13.08 12.15 7.45
CA MET A 63 -11.95 11.35 6.99
C MET A 63 -11.63 10.18 7.93
N ALA A 64 -12.15 10.22 9.16
CA ALA A 64 -11.96 9.19 10.15
C ALA A 64 -12.61 7.89 9.67
N SER A 65 -11.79 7.00 9.12
CA SER A 65 -12.22 5.69 8.65
C SER A 65 -12.44 4.76 9.85
N LYS A 66 -13.51 3.96 9.79
CA LYS A 66 -13.82 2.90 10.77
C LYS A 66 -13.67 1.50 10.19
N PRO A 67 -12.53 1.11 9.57
CA PRO A 67 -12.38 -0.27 9.17
C PRO A 67 -12.00 -1.05 10.44
N ASP A 68 -12.99 -1.62 11.13
CA ASP A 68 -12.71 -2.64 12.12
C ASP A 68 -12.21 -3.88 11.38
N LEU A 69 -10.91 -4.09 11.40
CA LEU A 69 -10.25 -5.24 10.78
C LEU A 69 -9.88 -6.30 11.83
N THR A 70 -10.56 -6.33 12.98
CA THR A 70 -10.33 -7.38 13.99
C THR A 70 -10.51 -8.77 13.37
N GLY A 71 -9.52 -9.65 13.60
CA GLY A 71 -9.46 -10.98 13.00
C GLY A 71 -8.78 -11.03 11.62
N CYS A 72 -8.36 -9.90 11.08
CA CYS A 72 -7.61 -9.78 9.82
C CYS A 72 -6.09 -9.77 10.06
N SER A 73 -5.55 -10.61 10.95
CA SER A 73 -4.16 -10.44 11.38
C SER A 73 -3.15 -10.89 10.34
N SER A 74 -3.01 -12.19 10.05
CA SER A 74 -1.93 -12.70 9.20
C SER A 74 -2.40 -13.75 8.19
N PHE A 75 -1.92 -13.64 6.95
CA PHE A 75 -2.20 -14.57 5.86
C PHE A 75 -0.89 -15.01 5.20
N GLY A 76 -0.78 -16.30 4.86
CA GLY A 76 0.25 -16.78 3.94
C GLY A 76 1.71 -16.79 4.44
N ARG A 77 1.96 -17.07 5.74
CA ARG A 77 3.33 -17.25 6.29
C ARG A 77 4.12 -18.34 5.52
N SER A 78 5.41 -18.08 5.27
CA SER A 78 6.32 -19.01 4.57
C SER A 78 6.83 -20.15 5.47
N ALA A 79 7.40 -21.18 4.84
CA ALA A 79 7.94 -22.35 5.53
C ALA A 79 9.11 -21.97 6.44
N SER A 80 9.24 -22.64 7.59
CA SER A 80 10.28 -22.36 8.60
C SER A 80 11.71 -22.67 8.16
N THR A 81 11.88 -23.26 6.97
CA THR A 81 13.17 -23.58 6.37
C THR A 81 13.72 -22.45 5.52
N ASP A 82 12.92 -21.41 5.25
CA ASP A 82 13.34 -20.29 4.43
C ASP A 82 14.34 -19.43 5.21
N THR A 83 15.45 -19.08 4.56
CA THR A 83 16.49 -18.22 5.12
C THR A 83 15.97 -16.83 5.50
N TYR A 84 14.82 -16.42 4.94
CA TYR A 84 14.16 -15.14 5.17
C TYR A 84 12.67 -15.35 5.48
N ASN A 85 12.25 -15.03 6.71
CA ASN A 85 10.88 -15.26 7.15
C ASN A 85 10.15 -13.94 7.41
N PHE A 86 9.74 -13.29 6.32
CA PHE A 86 8.92 -12.09 6.38
C PHE A 86 7.46 -12.43 6.71
N VAL A 87 6.86 -11.69 7.64
CA VAL A 87 5.47 -11.89 8.03
C VAL A 87 4.70 -10.58 7.93
N ALA A 88 3.97 -10.44 6.83
CA ALA A 88 3.02 -9.37 6.63
C ALA A 88 1.74 -9.62 7.44
N ARG A 89 1.27 -8.58 8.13
CA ARG A 89 0.03 -8.57 8.89
C ARG A 89 -0.52 -7.16 9.07
N THR A 90 -1.75 -7.03 9.55
CA THR A 90 -2.21 -5.73 10.07
C THR A 90 -1.63 -5.49 11.47
N PRO A 91 -1.51 -4.23 11.92
CA PRO A 91 -1.34 -3.92 13.34
C PRO A 91 -2.47 -4.54 14.16
N ASN A 92 -2.19 -4.87 15.42
CA ASN A 92 -3.28 -5.14 16.36
C ASN A 92 -4.11 -3.87 16.53
N PHE A 93 -5.42 -4.00 16.32
CA PHE A 93 -6.36 -2.92 16.52
C PHE A 93 -6.94 -3.01 17.92
N PHE A 94 -6.79 -1.95 18.71
CA PHE A 94 -7.20 -1.97 20.12
C PHE A 94 -8.55 -1.31 20.34
N ARG A 95 -8.80 -0.15 19.71
CA ARG A 95 -10.04 0.62 19.88
C ARG A 95 -10.17 1.71 18.82
N PHE A 96 -11.41 2.03 18.46
CA PHE A 96 -11.78 3.32 17.87
C PHE A 96 -12.68 4.09 18.83
N ASP A 97 -12.39 5.37 19.04
CA ASP A 97 -13.22 6.30 19.80
C ASP A 97 -14.01 7.19 18.82
N ASP A 98 -15.30 6.91 18.70
CA ASP A 98 -16.20 7.64 17.80
C ASP A 98 -16.34 9.12 18.15
N ASN A 99 -16.26 9.48 19.44
CA ASN A 99 -16.47 10.86 19.88
C ASN A 99 -15.22 11.71 19.61
N ALA A 100 -14.05 11.14 19.88
CA ALA A 100 -12.78 11.81 19.69
C ALA A 100 -12.17 11.59 18.30
N THR A 101 -12.75 10.70 17.49
CA THR A 101 -12.24 10.23 16.19
C THR A 101 -10.79 9.74 16.26
N ASN A 102 -10.49 8.99 17.32
CA ASN A 102 -9.17 8.41 17.58
C ASN A 102 -9.18 6.90 17.30
N GLN A 103 -8.23 6.44 16.49
CA GLN A 103 -7.89 5.05 16.33
C GLN A 103 -6.66 4.70 17.18
N ILE A 104 -6.77 3.66 17.99
CA ILE A 104 -5.69 3.16 18.85
C ILE A 104 -5.26 1.79 18.33
N GLN A 105 -4.00 1.66 17.97
CA GLN A 105 -3.44 0.45 17.36
C GLN A 105 -2.01 0.18 17.84
N GLU A 106 -1.52 -1.01 17.51
CA GLU A 106 -0.13 -1.40 17.74
C GLU A 106 0.84 -0.43 17.08
N PHE A 107 1.85 -0.04 17.86
CA PHE A 107 3.03 0.64 17.37
C PHE A 107 4.11 -0.41 17.09
N LEU A 108 4.87 -0.23 16.00
CA LEU A 108 6.04 -1.06 15.69
C LEU A 108 7.31 -0.27 16.04
N PRO A 109 7.97 -0.56 17.18
CA PRO A 109 9.22 0.08 17.55
C PRO A 109 10.29 -0.18 16.49
N ASP A 110 11.13 0.81 16.23
CA ASP A 110 12.20 0.77 15.21
C ASP A 110 11.71 0.44 13.79
N GLY A 111 10.39 0.53 13.55
CA GLY A 111 9.79 0.34 12.25
C GLY A 111 10.19 1.46 11.29
N ILE A 112 10.50 1.07 10.06
CA ILE A 112 10.76 1.98 8.93
C ILE A 112 9.84 1.59 7.79
N ASN A 113 9.31 2.57 7.05
CA ASN A 113 8.50 2.26 5.89
C ASN A 113 9.36 1.54 4.83
N LEU A 114 8.78 0.56 4.15
CA LEU A 114 9.54 -0.35 3.28
C LEU A 114 10.29 0.40 2.17
N LYS A 115 9.69 1.48 1.66
CA LYS A 115 10.26 2.30 0.59
C LYS A 115 11.53 3.01 1.05
N ASP A 116 11.47 3.70 2.18
CA ASP A 116 12.63 4.37 2.77
C ASP A 116 13.71 3.37 3.18
N TYR A 117 13.33 2.21 3.72
CA TYR A 117 14.28 1.12 3.98
C TYR A 117 15.06 0.73 2.72
N ILE A 118 14.35 0.49 1.60
CA ILE A 118 15.03 0.11 0.36
C ILE A 118 15.92 1.26 -0.13
N LEU A 119 15.43 2.49 -0.16
CA LEU A 119 16.21 3.65 -0.60
C LEU A 119 17.45 3.90 0.27
N GLN A 120 17.38 3.61 1.56
CA GLN A 120 18.47 3.81 2.51
C GLN A 120 19.52 2.68 2.49
N TYR A 121 19.09 1.43 2.31
CA TYR A 121 19.96 0.27 2.54
C TYR A 121 20.36 -0.48 1.26
N TYR A 122 19.72 -0.21 0.12
CA TYR A 122 20.02 -0.89 -1.14
C TYR A 122 20.81 0.01 -2.08
N THR A 123 21.88 -0.53 -2.67
CA THR A 123 22.65 0.17 -3.69
C THR A 123 22.09 -0.07 -5.09
N ALA A 124 22.50 0.77 -6.03
CA ALA A 124 22.20 0.66 -7.46
C ALA A 124 23.49 0.38 -8.27
N PRO A 125 23.60 -0.75 -9.00
CA PRO A 125 22.69 -1.89 -8.95
C PRO A 125 22.78 -2.61 -7.60
N THR A 126 21.72 -3.35 -7.26
CA THR A 126 21.70 -4.13 -6.01
C THR A 126 22.58 -5.38 -6.17
N PRO A 127 23.41 -5.76 -5.19
CA PRO A 127 24.20 -6.99 -5.28
C PRO A 127 23.30 -8.23 -5.38
N LYS A 128 23.65 -9.16 -6.28
CA LYS A 128 22.87 -10.39 -6.52
C LYS A 128 22.64 -11.26 -5.28
N SER A 129 23.49 -11.12 -4.25
CA SER A 129 23.29 -11.81 -2.96
C SER A 129 21.97 -11.46 -2.27
N PHE A 130 21.37 -10.30 -2.58
CA PHE A 130 20.07 -9.88 -2.03
C PHE A 130 18.88 -10.45 -2.80
N GLU A 131 19.08 -11.01 -4.00
CA GLU A 131 17.98 -11.50 -4.85
C GLU A 131 17.07 -12.52 -4.14
N PRO A 132 17.59 -13.53 -3.41
CA PRO A 132 16.72 -14.45 -2.68
C PRO A 132 15.87 -13.73 -1.63
N GLN A 133 16.46 -12.84 -0.82
CA GLN A 133 15.73 -12.09 0.19
C GLN A 133 14.62 -11.23 -0.42
N CYS A 134 14.91 -10.54 -1.53
CA CYS A 134 13.95 -9.70 -2.23
C CYS A 134 12.76 -10.50 -2.76
N ARG A 135 13.01 -11.69 -3.31
CA ARG A 135 11.93 -12.58 -3.75
C ARG A 135 11.05 -13.03 -2.60
N HIS A 136 11.63 -13.47 -1.48
CA HIS A 136 10.87 -13.88 -0.30
C HIS A 136 10.04 -12.73 0.28
N LEU A 137 10.57 -11.51 0.26
CA LEU A 137 9.84 -10.31 0.66
C LEU A 137 8.62 -10.06 -0.26
N GLY A 138 8.84 -10.10 -1.57
CA GLY A 138 7.77 -9.99 -2.57
C GLY A 138 6.69 -11.06 -2.36
N GLU A 139 7.11 -12.32 -2.19
CA GLU A 139 6.20 -13.44 -1.94
C GLU A 139 5.38 -13.26 -0.66
N ALA A 140 5.99 -12.82 0.44
CA ALA A 140 5.28 -12.61 1.70
C ALA A 140 4.19 -11.54 1.56
N LEU A 141 4.48 -10.44 0.86
CA LEU A 141 3.51 -9.38 0.58
C LEU A 141 2.39 -9.87 -0.35
N GLY A 142 2.74 -10.61 -1.41
CA GLY A 142 1.77 -11.15 -2.38
C GLY A 142 0.84 -12.18 -1.75
N LYS A 143 1.40 -13.11 -0.97
CA LYS A 143 0.65 -14.12 -0.19
C LYS A 143 -0.30 -13.44 0.80
N TRP A 144 0.16 -12.41 1.50
CA TRP A 144 -0.68 -11.68 2.44
C TRP A 144 -1.81 -10.93 1.74
N LEU A 145 -1.55 -10.18 0.66
CA LEU A 145 -2.57 -9.43 -0.08
C LEU A 145 -3.61 -10.37 -0.69
N ARG A 146 -3.15 -11.53 -1.20
CA ARG A 146 -4.05 -12.55 -1.72
C ARG A 146 -5.01 -13.05 -0.64
N GLY A 147 -4.46 -13.46 0.50
CA GLY A 147 -5.25 -13.95 1.63
C GLY A 147 -6.15 -12.89 2.25
N PHE A 148 -5.72 -11.63 2.28
CA PHE A 148 -6.53 -10.49 2.72
C PHE A 148 -7.79 -10.37 1.87
N ILE A 149 -7.64 -10.33 0.56
CA ILE A 149 -8.77 -10.24 -0.37
C ILE A 149 -9.68 -11.48 -0.27
N ASP A 150 -9.12 -12.68 -0.15
CA ASP A 150 -9.92 -13.89 0.04
C ASP A 150 -10.71 -13.84 1.36
N TRP A 151 -10.13 -13.27 2.41
CA TRP A 151 -10.82 -13.01 3.66
C TRP A 151 -11.93 -11.98 3.47
N THR A 152 -11.68 -10.82 2.86
CA THR A 152 -12.68 -9.75 2.69
C THR A 152 -13.89 -10.19 1.86
N THR A 153 -13.71 -11.07 0.87
CA THR A 153 -14.84 -11.62 0.08
C THR A 153 -15.85 -12.39 0.95
N ARG A 154 -15.43 -12.88 2.12
CA ARG A 154 -16.28 -13.60 3.09
C ARG A 154 -16.87 -12.70 4.17
N GLN A 155 -16.49 -11.43 4.20
CA GLN A 155 -16.87 -10.47 5.23
C GLN A 155 -18.06 -9.59 4.81
N VAL A 156 -19.25 -10.18 4.68
CA VAL A 156 -20.47 -9.48 4.18
C VAL A 156 -20.79 -8.20 4.97
N LYS A 157 -20.62 -8.22 6.31
CA LYS A 157 -20.85 -7.03 7.15
C LYS A 157 -19.87 -5.90 6.84
N HIS A 158 -18.58 -6.23 6.67
CA HIS A 158 -17.55 -5.25 6.36
C HIS A 158 -17.73 -4.67 4.95
N GLN A 159 -18.14 -5.49 3.98
CA GLN A 159 -18.45 -5.02 2.62
C GLN A 159 -19.51 -3.92 2.62
N HIS A 160 -20.56 -4.03 3.46
CA HIS A 160 -21.60 -3.00 3.54
C HIS A 160 -21.07 -1.69 4.12
N VAL A 161 -20.20 -1.74 5.15
CA VAL A 161 -19.57 -0.56 5.74
C VAL A 161 -18.63 0.11 4.73
N VAL A 162 -17.79 -0.68 4.06
CA VAL A 162 -16.83 -0.19 3.07
C VAL A 162 -17.53 0.40 1.83
N ALA A 163 -18.69 -0.14 1.45
CA ALA A 163 -19.50 0.40 0.36
C ALA A 163 -20.02 1.82 0.62
N GLN A 164 -20.07 2.26 1.88
CA GLN A 164 -20.52 3.60 2.27
C GLN A 164 -19.37 4.61 2.32
N ASN A 165 -18.14 4.20 2.01
CA ASN A 165 -16.98 5.10 1.99
C ASN A 165 -16.85 5.82 0.64
N ASP A 166 -17.83 6.67 0.33
CA ASP A 166 -17.90 7.40 -0.94
C ASP A 166 -16.64 8.25 -1.18
N PHE A 167 -16.09 8.82 -0.12
CA PHE A 167 -14.82 9.57 -0.19
C PHE A 167 -13.67 8.70 -0.72
N ALA A 168 -13.47 7.50 -0.16
CA ALA A 168 -12.42 6.61 -0.66
C ALA A 168 -12.69 6.13 -2.09
N GLN A 169 -13.96 5.91 -2.45
CA GLN A 169 -14.37 5.57 -3.81
C GLN A 169 -13.96 6.66 -4.81
N ASP A 170 -14.30 7.91 -4.50
CA ASP A 170 -13.98 9.06 -5.34
C ASP A 170 -12.46 9.27 -5.46
N ILE A 171 -11.73 9.22 -4.33
CA ILE A 171 -10.27 9.37 -4.32
C ILE A 171 -9.61 8.27 -5.15
N LYS A 172 -9.99 7.01 -4.97
CA LYS A 172 -9.37 5.90 -5.71
C LYS A 172 -9.75 5.89 -7.18
N HIS A 173 -10.97 6.29 -7.54
CA HIS A 173 -11.34 6.47 -8.94
C HIS A 173 -10.51 7.59 -9.58
N MET A 174 -10.37 8.72 -8.88
CA MET A 174 -9.60 9.86 -9.32
C MET A 174 -8.12 9.50 -9.55
N VAL A 175 -7.47 8.90 -8.54
CA VAL A 175 -6.03 8.57 -8.58
C VAL A 175 -5.69 7.49 -9.60
N ASN A 176 -6.55 6.50 -9.81
CA ASN A 176 -6.24 5.37 -10.70
C ASN A 176 -6.69 5.59 -12.15
N PHE A 177 -7.73 6.39 -12.38
CA PHE A 177 -8.39 6.45 -13.68
C PHE A 177 -8.60 7.88 -14.17
N SER A 178 -9.27 8.74 -13.42
CA SER A 178 -9.57 10.09 -13.92
C SER A 178 -8.33 10.96 -14.12
N TRP A 179 -7.26 10.71 -13.35
CA TRP A 179 -5.98 11.37 -13.56
C TRP A 179 -5.26 10.95 -14.84
N LEU A 180 -5.66 9.88 -15.53
CA LEU A 180 -5.11 9.55 -16.85
C LEU A 180 -5.32 10.71 -17.83
N HIS A 181 -6.46 11.41 -17.76
CA HIS A 181 -6.75 12.58 -18.57
C HIS A 181 -5.90 13.80 -18.19
N GLU A 182 -5.61 13.99 -16.91
CA GLU A 182 -4.72 15.06 -16.46
C GLU A 182 -3.28 14.78 -16.88
N CYS A 183 -2.82 13.52 -16.81
CA CYS A 183 -1.48 13.14 -17.27
C CYS A 183 -1.25 13.46 -18.76
N ILE A 184 -2.29 13.45 -19.61
CA ILE A 184 -2.16 13.87 -21.02
C ILE A 184 -1.70 15.33 -21.12
N LYS A 185 -2.18 16.20 -20.23
CA LYS A 185 -1.77 17.62 -20.20
C LYS A 185 -0.32 17.78 -19.79
N ASP A 186 0.16 16.91 -18.89
CA ASP A 186 1.54 16.92 -18.41
C ASP A 186 2.52 16.29 -19.41
N PHE A 187 2.06 15.33 -20.21
CA PHE A 187 2.88 14.60 -21.19
C PHE A 187 2.23 14.47 -22.57
N PRO A 188 1.88 15.58 -23.25
CA PRO A 188 1.08 15.55 -24.48
C PRO A 188 1.77 14.79 -25.61
N ASP A 189 3.07 15.04 -25.84
CA ASP A 189 3.85 14.37 -26.89
C ASP A 189 3.93 12.84 -26.69
N ILE A 190 3.82 12.38 -25.45
CA ILE A 190 3.92 10.96 -25.09
C ILE A 190 2.55 10.29 -25.17
N LEU A 191 1.49 10.96 -24.71
CA LEU A 191 0.18 10.35 -24.43
C LEU A 191 -0.93 10.70 -25.44
N ASP A 192 -0.84 11.84 -26.16
CA ASP A 192 -1.80 12.18 -27.21
C ASP A 192 -1.99 11.07 -28.26
N PRO A 193 -0.93 10.36 -28.70
CA PRO A 193 -1.09 9.29 -29.69
C PRO A 193 -1.93 8.10 -29.20
N VAL A 194 -2.16 7.97 -27.89
CA VAL A 194 -2.86 6.82 -27.28
C VAL A 194 -4.07 7.23 -26.44
N LYS A 195 -4.48 8.50 -26.48
CA LYS A 195 -5.56 9.04 -25.64
C LYS A 195 -6.89 8.27 -25.72
N ASP A 196 -7.20 7.70 -26.88
CA ASP A 196 -8.42 6.90 -27.08
C ASP A 196 -8.35 5.59 -26.28
N VAL A 197 -7.16 4.98 -26.17
CA VAL A 197 -6.94 3.79 -25.34
C VAL A 197 -7.04 4.15 -23.86
N LEU A 198 -6.48 5.30 -23.45
CA LEU A 198 -6.57 5.76 -22.06
C LEU A 198 -8.02 6.02 -21.64
N GLY A 199 -8.81 6.67 -22.49
CA GLY A 199 -10.24 6.89 -22.22
C GLY A 199 -11.06 5.59 -22.15
N GLN A 200 -10.67 4.55 -22.88
CA GLN A 200 -11.30 3.23 -22.78
C GLN A 200 -10.91 2.48 -21.51
N VAL A 201 -9.65 2.64 -21.04
CA VAL A 201 -9.16 2.04 -19.79
C VAL A 201 -9.83 2.66 -18.57
N GLU A 202 -10.09 3.98 -18.57
CA GLU A 202 -10.87 4.65 -17.52
C GLU A 202 -12.29 4.06 -17.38
N GLN A 203 -12.87 3.58 -18.47
CA GLN A 203 -14.23 3.03 -18.50
C GLN A 203 -14.31 1.53 -18.13
N MET A 204 -13.22 0.90 -17.71
CA MET A 204 -13.18 -0.55 -17.44
C MET A 204 -13.18 -0.93 -15.95
N PRO A 205 -14.31 -1.45 -15.45
CA PRO A 205 -14.34 -2.25 -14.24
C PRO A 205 -14.90 -3.66 -14.51
N ALA A 206 -14.10 -4.66 -14.93
CA ALA A 206 -14.41 -6.09 -14.71
C ALA A 206 -13.37 -7.08 -15.27
N ALA A 207 -12.84 -7.92 -14.37
CA ALA A 207 -12.76 -9.38 -14.45
C ALA A 207 -11.39 -9.92 -13.98
N GLU A 208 -11.37 -10.68 -12.88
CA GLU A 208 -10.80 -12.04 -12.77
C GLU A 208 -10.76 -12.60 -11.32
N ARG A 209 -10.59 -13.93 -11.20
CA ARG A 209 -10.74 -14.79 -9.99
C ARG A 209 -9.39 -15.34 -9.49
N LYS A 210 -9.37 -15.82 -8.22
CA LYS A 210 -8.21 -16.30 -7.45
C LYS A 210 -8.25 -17.80 -7.08
N GLU A 211 -7.08 -18.38 -6.81
CA GLU A 211 -6.86 -19.68 -6.13
C GLU A 211 -5.89 -19.58 -4.93
N VAL A 212 -5.88 -20.61 -4.06
CA VAL A 212 -5.44 -20.62 -2.63
C VAL A 212 -4.51 -21.81 -2.31
N SER A 213 -3.51 -21.64 -1.43
CA SER A 213 -2.93 -22.74 -0.60
C SER A 213 -2.08 -22.25 0.61
N LYS A 214 -1.64 -23.16 1.50
CA LYS A 214 -1.51 -23.01 2.98
C LYS A 214 -0.16 -23.47 3.64
N HIS A 215 0.32 -22.68 4.64
CA HIS A 215 0.78 -22.98 6.05
C HIS A 215 2.24 -23.38 6.50
N GLN A 216 2.74 -22.60 7.51
CA GLN A 216 3.58 -22.83 8.74
C GLN A 216 5.15 -22.93 8.70
N GLN A 217 5.97 -22.55 9.70
CA GLN A 217 6.13 -21.34 10.57
C GLN A 217 7.56 -21.34 11.23
N GLY A 218 8.41 -20.31 11.00
CA GLY A 218 9.74 -20.08 11.64
C GLY A 218 9.88 -18.72 12.36
N THR A 219 11.09 -18.27 12.72
CA THR A 219 11.39 -16.99 13.45
C THR A 219 11.25 -15.74 12.58
N GLU A 220 10.45 -14.74 12.97
CA GLU A 220 9.81 -13.77 12.06
C GLU A 220 10.49 -12.40 11.92
N VAL A 221 10.42 -11.81 10.72
CA VAL A 221 10.60 -10.37 10.45
C VAL A 221 9.22 -9.75 10.21
N PRO A 222 8.65 -9.00 11.18
CA PRO A 222 7.29 -8.47 11.06
C PRO A 222 7.21 -7.31 10.07
N MET A 223 6.15 -7.28 9.27
CA MET A 223 5.79 -6.16 8.40
C MET A 223 4.32 -5.81 8.63
N LEU A 224 4.05 -4.54 8.91
CA LEU A 224 2.68 -4.08 9.14
C LEU A 224 2.13 -3.38 7.91
N VAL A 225 0.98 -3.86 7.43
CA VAL A 225 0.19 -3.15 6.42
C VAL A 225 -0.78 -2.23 7.13
N ILE A 226 -0.62 -0.93 6.85
CA ILE A 226 -1.23 0.16 7.60
C ILE A 226 -2.03 1.07 6.66
N ASP A 227 -2.67 2.07 7.26
CA ASP A 227 -3.29 3.19 6.57
C ASP A 227 -4.46 2.83 5.64
N TRP A 228 -5.48 2.24 6.26
CA TRP A 228 -6.68 1.69 5.63
C TRP A 228 -7.75 2.74 5.26
N GLU A 229 -7.40 4.02 5.23
CA GLU A 229 -8.36 5.12 5.06
C GLU A 229 -9.04 5.13 3.69
N CYS A 230 -8.31 4.69 2.66
CA CYS A 230 -8.84 4.54 1.30
C CYS A 230 -9.44 3.15 1.04
N THR A 231 -9.88 2.43 2.08
CA THR A 231 -10.56 1.13 1.90
C THR A 231 -11.89 1.35 1.20
N GLN A 232 -12.07 0.64 0.09
CA GLN A 232 -13.22 0.76 -0.79
C GLN A 232 -13.59 -0.60 -1.40
N LEU A 233 -14.79 -0.73 -1.96
CA LEU A 233 -15.10 -1.83 -2.87
C LEU A 233 -14.35 -1.58 -4.18
N GLY A 234 -13.51 -2.53 -4.58
CA GLY A 234 -12.70 -2.40 -5.78
C GLY A 234 -12.22 -3.74 -6.29
N PHE A 235 -11.57 -3.73 -7.45
CA PHE A 235 -11.01 -4.95 -8.03
C PHE A 235 -9.67 -5.27 -7.37
N PRO A 236 -9.42 -6.56 -7.02
CA PRO A 236 -8.12 -7.04 -6.55
C PRO A 236 -6.93 -6.51 -7.36
N SER A 237 -7.10 -6.44 -8.68
CA SER A 237 -6.07 -5.97 -9.62
C SER A 237 -5.55 -4.56 -9.33
N VAL A 238 -6.35 -3.70 -8.70
CA VAL A 238 -5.89 -2.35 -8.34
C VAL A 238 -4.79 -2.46 -7.30
N ASP A 239 -5.03 -3.15 -6.17
CA ASP A 239 -4.05 -3.26 -5.09
C ASP A 239 -2.76 -3.97 -5.53
N PHE A 240 -2.88 -5.01 -6.37
CA PHE A 240 -1.71 -5.67 -6.96
C PHE A 240 -0.93 -4.73 -7.89
N GLY A 241 -1.64 -3.99 -8.74
CA GLY A 241 -1.04 -3.03 -9.67
C GLY A 241 -0.29 -1.91 -8.98
N GLN A 242 -0.86 -1.34 -7.92
CA GLN A 242 -0.23 -0.28 -7.13
C GLN A 242 1.07 -0.77 -6.51
N MET A 243 1.06 -1.95 -5.87
CA MET A 243 2.27 -2.51 -5.24
C MET A 243 3.37 -2.81 -6.26
N ILE A 244 3.03 -3.39 -7.41
CA ILE A 244 4.00 -3.67 -8.47
C ILE A 244 4.57 -2.38 -9.05
N ALA A 245 3.74 -1.35 -9.23
CA ALA A 245 4.21 -0.06 -9.75
C ALA A 245 5.19 0.62 -8.78
N GLU A 246 4.94 0.59 -7.47
CA GLU A 246 5.90 1.09 -6.46
C GLU A 246 7.23 0.32 -6.49
N MET A 247 7.18 -1.01 -6.61
CA MET A 247 8.40 -1.83 -6.74
C MET A 247 9.15 -1.56 -8.05
N TYR A 248 8.43 -1.39 -9.17
CA TYR A 248 9.03 -1.14 -10.48
C TYR A 248 9.65 0.26 -10.56
N ALA A 249 9.03 1.23 -9.89
CA ALA A 249 9.55 2.59 -9.79
C ALA A 249 10.96 2.63 -9.18
N LEU A 250 11.29 1.76 -8.21
CA LEU A 250 12.65 1.65 -7.66
C LEU A 250 13.68 1.30 -8.74
N TRP A 251 13.31 0.45 -9.68
CA TRP A 251 14.15 0.13 -10.84
C TRP A 251 14.21 1.31 -11.82
N LEU A 252 13.06 1.81 -12.27
CA LEU A 252 13.00 2.85 -13.31
C LEU A 252 13.71 4.15 -12.91
N TYR A 253 13.51 4.59 -11.67
CA TYR A 253 14.03 5.88 -11.21
C TYR A 253 15.39 5.79 -10.54
N LYS A 254 15.67 4.69 -9.84
CA LYS A 254 16.85 4.58 -8.97
C LYS A 254 17.81 3.49 -9.41
N SER A 255 17.48 2.73 -10.47
CA SER A 255 18.27 1.59 -10.93
C SER A 255 18.51 0.53 -9.84
N ILE A 256 17.62 0.47 -8.84
CA ILE A 256 17.68 -0.49 -7.74
C ILE A 256 17.04 -1.79 -8.22
N THR A 257 17.88 -2.76 -8.59
CA THR A 257 17.44 -4.05 -9.15
C THR A 257 16.58 -4.87 -8.18
N ALA A 258 16.68 -4.63 -6.87
CA ALA A 258 15.79 -5.26 -5.89
C ALA A 258 14.30 -5.03 -6.17
N GLY A 259 13.92 -3.90 -6.78
CA GLY A 259 12.55 -3.64 -7.24
C GLY A 259 12.02 -4.78 -8.12
N LEU A 260 12.80 -5.17 -9.13
CA LEU A 260 12.45 -6.27 -10.05
C LEU A 260 12.39 -7.63 -9.35
N TRP A 261 13.29 -7.88 -8.40
CA TRP A 261 13.32 -9.15 -7.67
C TRP A 261 12.12 -9.29 -6.72
N MET A 262 11.73 -8.21 -6.03
CA MET A 262 10.51 -8.20 -5.21
C MET A 262 9.26 -8.40 -6.08
N MET A 263 9.16 -7.73 -7.23
CA MET A 263 8.06 -7.96 -8.18
C MET A 263 7.96 -9.42 -8.61
N GLY A 264 9.11 -10.05 -8.90
CA GLY A 264 9.16 -11.45 -9.27
C GLY A 264 8.61 -12.41 -8.20
N GLY A 265 8.73 -12.05 -6.92
CA GLY A 265 8.13 -12.82 -5.82
C GLY A 265 6.65 -12.51 -5.58
N PHE A 266 6.16 -11.31 -5.92
CA PHE A 266 4.83 -10.83 -5.56
C PHE A 266 3.67 -11.48 -6.35
N ILE A 267 3.92 -11.83 -7.62
CA ILE A 267 3.02 -12.56 -8.55
C ILE A 267 1.58 -11.99 -8.64
N GLU A 268 1.36 -11.04 -9.58
CA GLU A 268 0.11 -10.76 -10.36
C GLU A 268 0.16 -9.33 -10.94
N ALA A 269 0.28 -9.13 -12.26
CA ALA A 269 0.61 -7.82 -12.86
C ALA A 269 -0.53 -7.10 -13.61
N ARG A 270 -1.58 -6.69 -12.90
CA ARG A 270 -2.69 -5.97 -13.51
C ARG A 270 -2.72 -4.55 -12.97
N GLN A 271 -3.06 -3.56 -13.82
CA GLN A 271 -3.14 -2.13 -13.45
C GLN A 271 -1.82 -1.40 -13.13
N THR A 272 -0.65 -2.04 -13.28
CA THR A 272 0.67 -1.43 -13.02
C THR A 272 0.92 -0.15 -13.81
N GLY A 273 0.55 -0.13 -15.10
CA GLY A 273 0.82 1.02 -15.97
C GLY A 273 0.05 2.29 -15.57
N ALA A 274 -1.19 2.16 -15.10
CA ALA A 274 -2.01 3.29 -14.68
C ALA A 274 -1.48 3.94 -13.40
N HIS A 275 -1.13 3.14 -12.38
CA HIS A 275 -0.55 3.68 -11.13
C HIS A 275 0.81 4.33 -11.37
N LEU A 276 1.64 3.73 -12.23
CA LEU A 276 2.93 4.33 -12.62
C LEU A 276 2.71 5.72 -13.24
N LEU A 277 1.73 5.85 -14.13
CA LEU A 277 1.45 7.10 -14.83
C LEU A 277 0.79 8.16 -13.94
N CYS A 278 -0.23 7.80 -13.16
CA CYS A 278 -1.05 8.77 -12.43
C CYS A 278 -0.50 9.16 -11.06
N THR A 279 0.31 8.30 -10.45
CA THR A 279 0.76 8.49 -9.07
C THR A 279 2.27 8.64 -9.03
N ILE A 280 3.02 7.70 -9.56
CA ILE A 280 4.49 7.70 -9.41
C ILE A 280 5.14 8.90 -10.10
N THR A 281 4.73 9.24 -11.33
CA THR A 281 5.28 10.40 -12.06
C THR A 281 5.04 11.74 -11.35
N THR A 282 4.00 11.82 -10.52
CA THR A 282 3.60 13.04 -9.81
C THR A 282 4.32 13.23 -8.48
N PHE A 283 5.00 12.20 -7.95
CA PHE A 283 5.68 12.31 -6.65
C PHE A 283 6.97 13.14 -6.75
N PRO A 284 7.07 14.27 -6.04
CA PRO A 284 8.27 15.11 -6.09
C PRO A 284 9.53 14.38 -5.61
N GLY A 285 10.67 14.61 -6.28
CA GLY A 285 11.99 14.12 -5.85
C GLY A 285 12.34 12.69 -6.26
N TRP A 286 11.47 12.01 -7.00
CA TRP A 286 11.71 10.64 -7.44
C TRP A 286 12.73 10.51 -8.57
N GLY A 287 12.74 11.42 -9.53
CA GLY A 287 13.66 11.38 -10.66
C GLY A 287 13.93 12.74 -11.26
N THR A 288 14.90 12.79 -12.17
CA THR A 288 15.06 13.95 -13.05
C THR A 288 13.85 14.08 -13.99
N PRO A 289 13.61 15.25 -14.58
CA PRO A 289 12.53 15.42 -15.57
C PRO A 289 12.57 14.38 -16.69
N GLU A 290 13.75 14.00 -17.16
CA GLU A 290 13.94 12.98 -18.20
C GLU A 290 13.53 11.58 -17.71
N GLN A 291 13.87 11.23 -16.47
CA GLN A 291 13.45 9.96 -15.88
C GLN A 291 11.93 9.90 -15.68
N VAL A 292 11.31 11.04 -15.32
CA VAL A 292 9.85 11.14 -15.20
C VAL A 292 9.18 10.94 -16.57
N GLN A 293 9.70 11.57 -17.63
CA GLN A 293 9.20 11.33 -18.99
C GLN A 293 9.36 9.88 -19.42
N GLU A 294 10.48 9.24 -19.09
CA GLU A 294 10.70 7.83 -19.43
C GLU A 294 9.73 6.92 -18.67
N ALA A 295 9.52 7.14 -17.38
CA ALA A 295 8.51 6.42 -16.63
C ALA A 295 7.10 6.61 -17.21
N ALA A 296 6.77 7.81 -17.72
CA ALA A 296 5.51 8.05 -18.43
C ALA A 296 5.41 7.25 -19.74
N ARG A 297 6.49 7.15 -20.54
CA ARG A 297 6.54 6.30 -21.75
C ARG A 297 6.35 4.83 -21.42
N VAL A 298 7.03 4.35 -20.38
CA VAL A 298 6.90 2.95 -19.92
C VAL A 298 5.49 2.67 -19.41
N GLY A 299 4.91 3.56 -18.59
CA GLY A 299 3.53 3.45 -18.10
C GLY A 299 2.52 3.37 -19.25
N ARG A 300 2.67 4.26 -20.25
CA ARG A 300 1.89 4.24 -21.49
C ARG A 300 2.00 2.90 -22.22
N ASP A 301 3.22 2.42 -22.44
CA ASP A 301 3.44 1.19 -23.21
C ASP A 301 2.83 -0.02 -22.49
N ILE A 302 2.98 -0.11 -21.17
CA ILE A 302 2.32 -1.13 -20.35
C ILE A 302 0.80 -1.09 -20.54
N ILE A 303 0.17 0.09 -20.48
CA ILE A 303 -1.28 0.23 -20.65
C ILE A 303 -1.70 -0.24 -22.05
N VAL A 304 -1.02 0.23 -23.10
CA VAL A 304 -1.36 -0.08 -24.50
C VAL A 304 -1.19 -1.56 -24.80
N HIS A 305 -0.09 -2.17 -24.38
CA HIS A 305 0.16 -3.59 -24.62
C HIS A 305 -0.75 -4.47 -23.75
N ALA A 306 -1.07 -4.07 -22.52
CA ALA A 306 -2.08 -4.75 -21.70
C ALA A 306 -3.47 -4.70 -22.35
N TRP A 307 -3.89 -3.53 -22.84
CA TRP A 307 -5.14 -3.34 -23.58
C TRP A 307 -5.24 -4.24 -24.80
N LYS A 308 -4.16 -4.34 -25.57
CA LYS A 308 -4.06 -5.22 -26.75
C LYS A 308 -3.89 -6.70 -26.40
N LYS A 309 -3.76 -7.05 -25.12
CA LYS A 309 -3.45 -8.41 -24.63
C LYS A 309 -2.17 -8.98 -25.25
N ASP A 310 -1.16 -8.14 -25.45
CA ASP A 310 0.10 -8.50 -26.10
C ASP A 310 1.06 -9.19 -25.12
N ALA A 311 0.78 -10.45 -24.80
CA ALA A 311 1.58 -11.25 -23.88
C ALA A 311 3.06 -11.34 -24.31
N ALA A 312 3.32 -11.42 -25.61
CA ALA A 312 4.67 -11.57 -26.14
C ALA A 312 5.56 -10.33 -25.88
N TRP A 313 4.98 -9.13 -25.83
CA TRP A 313 5.70 -7.92 -25.42
C TRP A 313 6.14 -8.02 -23.96
N PHE A 314 5.23 -8.44 -23.06
CA PHE A 314 5.53 -8.58 -21.64
C PHE A 314 6.58 -9.66 -21.36
N GLU A 315 6.50 -10.81 -22.04
CA GLU A 315 7.45 -11.92 -21.87
C GLU A 315 8.89 -11.58 -22.28
N ARG A 316 9.09 -10.55 -23.12
CA ARG A 316 10.42 -10.09 -23.55
C ARG A 316 10.96 -8.90 -22.74
N GLY A 317 10.11 -8.26 -21.93
CA GLY A 317 10.47 -7.06 -21.18
C GLY A 317 10.80 -7.31 -19.70
N ASP A 318 11.04 -6.23 -18.96
CA ASP A 318 11.33 -6.27 -17.52
C ASP A 318 10.22 -6.95 -16.70
N LEU A 319 8.97 -6.86 -17.18
CA LEU A 319 7.80 -7.44 -16.54
C LEU A 319 7.63 -8.94 -16.80
N ALA A 320 8.53 -9.56 -17.56
CA ALA A 320 8.45 -10.98 -17.92
C ALA A 320 8.37 -11.90 -16.69
N CYS A 321 8.96 -11.51 -15.55
CA CYS A 321 8.89 -12.29 -14.32
C CYS A 321 7.45 -12.51 -13.82
N LEU A 322 6.51 -11.64 -14.20
CA LEU A 322 5.11 -11.70 -13.75
C LEU A 322 4.25 -12.67 -14.58
N PHE A 323 4.78 -13.16 -15.70
CA PHE A 323 4.09 -14.06 -16.63
C PHE A 323 4.67 -15.47 -16.65
N ARG A 324 5.80 -15.68 -15.97
CA ARG A 324 6.37 -17.02 -15.80
C ARG A 324 5.50 -17.77 -14.80
N ARG A 325 4.73 -18.74 -15.30
CA ARG A 325 4.22 -19.81 -14.45
C ARG A 325 5.41 -20.72 -14.19
N ASP A 326 6.02 -20.60 -13.03
CA ASP A 326 6.93 -21.65 -12.59
C ASP A 326 6.10 -22.93 -12.45
N SER A 327 6.38 -23.89 -13.32
CA SER A 327 5.88 -25.27 -13.20
C SER A 327 6.61 -25.92 -12.03
N VAL A 328 6.15 -25.68 -10.79
CA VAL A 328 6.46 -26.50 -9.61
C VAL A 328 5.24 -26.57 -8.71
#